data_AF-A0A2V5WY19-F1
#
_entry.id   AF-A0A2V5WY19-F1
#
_cell.length_a   1.000
_cell.length_b   1.000
_cell.length_c   1.000
_cell.angle_alpha   90.00
_cell.angle_beta   90.00
_cell.angle_gamma   90.00
#
_symmetry.space_group_name_H-M   'P 1'
#
loop_
_entity.id
_entity.type
_entity.pdbx_description
1 polymer ?
#
loop_
_entity_poly.entity_id
_entity_poly.type
_entity_poly.pdbx_seq_one_letter_code
_entity_poly.pdbx_strand_id
1 'polypeptide(L)'
;RVPATAGTDCFLNRINSSPPGWGRCYVRLPNGLDYKAWIESERAGRSFISNGPMIELAVGDSAPGDTIKLTTPRTVRVRAHGSAQAPLDKLELIYNGRVVANGLLSPDKLELTLDHELRLDRTGWVTARVSGPPVPDFAVGPQQAHANPVYVELAGSNLDSKADAGYFLAWIDRLEKDLDRRDRMHTGKDHVAMQLKTAREVYQRLAGSR
;
A
#
# COMPACT_ATOMS: atom_id res chain seq x y z
N ARG A 1 -7.64 1.04 9.85
CA ARG A 1 -6.31 0.89 9.21
C ARG A 1 -6.23 -0.54 8.70
N VAL A 2 -5.81 -0.73 7.46
CA VAL A 2 -5.71 -2.06 6.83
C VAL A 2 -4.33 -2.13 6.21
N PRO A 3 -3.44 -3.04 6.67
CA PRO A 3 -2.15 -3.21 6.04
C PRO A 3 -2.30 -3.85 4.66
N ALA A 4 -1.43 -3.47 3.74
CA ALA A 4 -1.28 -4.15 2.48
C ALA A 4 -0.71 -5.56 2.74
N THR A 5 -1.35 -6.54 2.11
CA THR A 5 -0.88 -7.92 1.99
C THR A 5 -0.85 -8.30 0.51
N ALA A 6 -0.05 -9.29 0.16
CA ALA A 6 0.07 -9.76 -1.22
C ALA A 6 0.18 -11.27 -1.24
N GLY A 7 -0.55 -11.87 -2.16
CA GLY A 7 -0.46 -13.26 -2.56
C GLY A 7 -0.60 -13.34 -4.06
N THR A 8 0.02 -14.35 -4.67
CA THR A 8 0.08 -14.44 -6.14
C THR A 8 -1.26 -14.86 -6.75
N ASP A 9 -2.10 -15.60 -6.03
CA ASP A 9 -3.29 -16.27 -6.57
C ASP A 9 -2.95 -17.03 -7.88
N CYS A 10 -1.94 -17.91 -7.79
CA CYS A 10 -1.32 -18.52 -8.96
C CYS A 10 -2.23 -19.60 -9.59
N PHE A 11 -2.52 -19.46 -10.88
CA PHE A 11 -3.19 -20.47 -11.69
C PHE A 11 -2.17 -21.28 -12.50
N LEU A 12 -1.83 -22.48 -12.04
CA LEU A 12 -0.87 -23.36 -12.71
C LEU A 12 -1.39 -23.97 -14.03
N ASN A 13 -2.69 -23.82 -14.33
CA ASN A 13 -3.35 -24.36 -15.51
C ASN A 13 -3.62 -23.31 -16.61
N ARG A 14 -3.05 -22.10 -16.50
CA ARG A 14 -3.19 -21.03 -17.50
C ARG A 14 -1.83 -20.57 -18.01
N ILE A 15 -1.75 -20.31 -19.32
CA ILE A 15 -0.52 -19.90 -20.01
C ILE A 15 -0.04 -18.51 -19.54
N ASN A 16 -0.96 -17.60 -19.21
CA ASN A 16 -0.66 -16.27 -18.68
C ASN A 16 -1.09 -16.16 -17.21
N SER A 17 -0.23 -16.62 -16.30
CA SER A 17 -0.39 -16.43 -14.86
C SER A 17 0.94 -16.01 -14.24
N SER A 18 0.89 -15.17 -13.21
CA SER A 18 2.06 -14.90 -12.38
C SER A 18 2.55 -16.21 -11.74
N PRO A 19 3.86 -16.49 -11.73
CA PRO A 19 4.40 -17.73 -11.18
C PRO A 19 4.26 -17.77 -9.65
N PRO A 20 4.21 -18.97 -9.02
CA PRO A 20 4.12 -19.07 -7.57
C PRO A 20 5.16 -18.21 -6.85
N GLY A 21 4.71 -17.43 -5.88
CA GLY A 21 5.57 -16.53 -5.13
C GLY A 21 5.95 -15.26 -5.86
N TRP A 22 5.31 -14.91 -6.99
CA TRP A 22 5.48 -13.60 -7.63
C TRP A 22 5.10 -12.47 -6.68
N GLY A 23 3.83 -12.39 -6.26
CA GLY A 23 3.40 -11.45 -5.22
C GLY A 23 3.73 -11.98 -3.83
N ARG A 24 4.44 -11.18 -3.04
CA ARG A 24 4.99 -11.55 -1.72
C ARG A 24 4.67 -10.49 -0.66
N CYS A 25 4.42 -10.95 0.55
CA CYS A 25 4.33 -10.12 1.76
C CYS A 25 5.51 -10.48 2.68
N TYR A 26 6.33 -9.49 3.04
CA TYR A 26 7.47 -9.68 3.93
C TYR A 26 7.14 -9.07 5.29
N VAL A 27 7.06 -9.91 6.33
CA VAL A 27 6.67 -9.51 7.68
C VAL A 27 7.90 -9.46 8.58
N ARG A 28 8.07 -8.37 9.33
CA ARG A 28 9.22 -8.17 10.22
C ARG A 28 9.10 -9.01 11.48
N LEU A 29 10.01 -9.97 11.65
CA LEU A 29 10.09 -10.87 12.79
C LEU A 29 11.51 -10.89 13.37
N PRO A 30 11.87 -9.98 14.30
CA PRO A 30 13.24 -9.85 14.80
C PRO A 30 13.73 -11.07 15.60
N ASN A 31 12.80 -11.87 16.14
CA ASN A 31 13.10 -13.03 16.99
C ASN A 31 12.96 -14.37 16.24
N GLY A 32 12.94 -14.34 14.91
CA GLY A 32 12.72 -15.54 14.08
C GLY A 32 11.25 -15.86 13.84
N LEU A 33 11.01 -16.94 13.08
CA LEU A 33 9.67 -17.34 12.65
C LEU A 33 8.88 -17.98 13.80
N ASP A 34 7.81 -17.30 14.20
CA ASP A 34 6.73 -17.83 15.02
C ASP A 34 5.40 -17.42 14.37
N TYR A 35 4.45 -18.36 14.27
CA TYR A 35 3.21 -18.13 13.51
C TYR A 35 2.32 -17.06 14.16
N LYS A 36 2.22 -17.06 15.49
CA LYS A 36 1.43 -16.06 16.21
C LYS A 36 2.05 -14.68 16.06
N ALA A 37 3.37 -14.58 16.24
CA ALA A 37 4.12 -13.33 16.04
C ALA A 37 4.02 -12.82 14.60
N TRP A 38 3.98 -13.73 13.62
CA TRP A 38 3.76 -13.41 12.20
C TRP A 38 2.40 -12.76 11.99
N ILE A 39 1.30 -13.38 12.46
CA ILE A 39 -0.06 -12.82 12.36
C ILE A 39 -0.12 -11.45 13.04
N GLU A 40 0.41 -11.33 14.25
CA GLU A 40 0.35 -10.08 15.02
C GLU A 40 1.15 -8.96 14.33
N SER A 41 2.26 -9.29 13.70
CA SER A 41 3.10 -8.33 12.99
C SER A 41 2.53 -7.92 11.64
N GLU A 42 1.97 -8.86 10.88
CA GLU A 42 1.24 -8.53 9.66
C GLU A 42 0.02 -7.66 9.97
N ARG A 43 -0.78 -8.03 10.97
CA ARG A 43 -1.95 -7.25 11.41
C ARG A 43 -1.58 -5.84 11.85
N ALA A 44 -0.43 -5.67 12.49
CA ALA A 44 0.09 -4.36 12.88
C ALA A 44 0.66 -3.57 11.70
N GLY A 45 0.79 -4.17 10.51
CA GLY A 45 1.38 -3.52 9.33
C GLY A 45 2.90 -3.44 9.37
N ARG A 46 3.57 -4.26 10.19
CA ARG A 46 5.04 -4.38 10.21
C ARG A 46 5.53 -5.22 9.04
N SER A 47 5.20 -4.79 7.82
CA SER A 47 5.48 -5.53 6.60
C SER A 47 5.58 -4.63 5.37
N PHE A 48 6.01 -5.20 4.26
CA PHE A 48 5.88 -4.60 2.93
C PHE A 48 5.45 -5.66 1.91
N ILE A 49 4.87 -5.21 0.80
CA ILE A 49 4.54 -6.09 -0.31
C ILE A 49 5.48 -5.86 -1.48
N SER A 50 5.76 -6.91 -2.25
CA SER A 50 6.68 -6.83 -3.37
C SER A 50 6.41 -7.93 -4.40
N ASN A 51 6.75 -7.65 -5.66
CA ASN A 51 6.90 -8.67 -6.69
C ASN A 51 8.35 -8.90 -7.15
N GLY A 52 9.32 -8.15 -6.62
CA GLY A 52 10.73 -8.21 -6.97
C GLY A 52 11.60 -7.48 -5.97
N PRO A 53 11.52 -6.13 -5.94
CA PRO A 53 12.39 -5.30 -5.11
C PRO A 53 12.16 -5.48 -3.61
N MET A 54 13.20 -5.31 -2.82
CA MET A 54 13.10 -5.13 -1.38
C MET A 54 12.96 -3.63 -1.07
N ILE A 55 12.24 -3.29 -0.01
CA ILE A 55 12.08 -1.89 0.41
C ILE A 55 12.12 -1.76 1.93
N GLU A 56 12.84 -0.74 2.38
CA GLU A 56 12.92 -0.31 3.77
C GLU A 56 12.44 1.12 3.91
N LEU A 57 11.79 1.43 5.03
CA LEU A 57 11.28 2.75 5.37
C LEU A 57 11.48 3.02 6.86
N ALA A 58 11.99 4.21 7.18
CA ALA A 58 12.03 4.76 8.53
C ALA A 58 11.57 6.22 8.50
N VAL A 59 10.64 6.58 9.40
CA VAL A 59 10.09 7.94 9.56
C VAL A 59 10.42 8.40 10.97
N GLY A 60 11.49 9.19 11.11
CA GLY A 60 12.14 9.42 12.41
C GLY A 60 12.62 8.09 13.00
N ASP A 61 12.19 7.79 14.22
CA ASP A 61 12.47 6.55 14.92
C ASP A 61 11.38 5.47 14.71
N SER A 62 10.39 5.74 13.85
CA SER A 62 9.25 4.85 13.59
C SER A 62 9.42 4.04 12.30
N ALA A 63 8.90 2.82 12.31
CA ALA A 63 8.91 1.87 11.21
C ALA A 63 7.48 1.58 10.71
N PRO A 64 7.31 0.97 9.51
CA PRO A 64 6.01 0.52 9.01
C PRO A 64 5.15 -0.17 10.08
N GLY A 65 3.90 0.27 10.19
CA GLY A 65 2.94 -0.18 11.22
C GLY A 65 2.88 0.69 12.47
N ASP A 66 3.91 1.49 12.75
CA ASP A 66 3.93 2.38 13.91
C ASP A 66 3.02 3.59 13.73
N THR A 67 2.77 4.30 14.84
CA THR A 67 2.00 5.54 14.85
C THR A 67 2.76 6.64 15.58
N ILE A 68 3.05 7.73 14.86
CA ILE A 68 3.62 8.95 15.41
C ILE A 68 2.48 9.82 15.93
N LYS A 69 2.44 10.06 17.23
CA LYS A 69 1.47 10.95 17.88
C LYS A 69 2.08 12.35 18.07
N LEU A 70 1.38 13.37 17.61
CA LEU A 70 1.80 14.76 17.62
C LEU A 70 0.74 15.64 18.28
N THR A 71 1.18 16.61 19.06
CA THR A 71 0.32 17.72 19.56
C THR A 71 0.44 18.96 18.69
N THR A 72 1.57 19.13 17.99
CA THR A 72 1.85 20.22 17.06
C THR A 72 2.61 19.69 15.84
N PRO A 73 2.54 20.35 14.67
CA PRO A 73 3.30 19.98 13.49
C PRO A 73 4.81 19.84 13.76
N ARG A 74 5.45 18.85 13.13
CA ARG A 74 6.86 18.53 13.36
C ARG A 74 7.55 18.10 12.08
N THR A 75 8.80 18.51 11.88
CA THR A 75 9.66 17.96 10.83
C THR A 75 10.38 16.72 11.34
N VAL A 76 10.38 15.65 10.55
CA VAL A 76 11.09 14.40 10.84
C VAL A 76 11.99 14.02 9.67
N ARG A 77 13.11 13.36 9.96
CA ARG A 77 13.96 12.78 8.93
C ARG A 77 13.36 11.47 8.45
N VAL A 78 13.20 11.30 7.15
CA VAL A 78 12.67 10.09 6.52
C VAL A 78 13.77 9.45 5.69
N ARG A 79 14.02 8.17 5.93
CA ARG A 79 14.95 7.37 5.15
C ARG A 79 14.20 6.22 4.49
N ALA A 80 14.52 5.99 3.23
CA ALA A 80 14.02 4.83 2.51
C ALA A 80 15.10 4.25 1.62
N HIS A 81 15.10 2.93 1.48
CA HIS A 81 16.04 2.21 0.65
C HIS A 81 15.29 1.15 -0.15
N GLY A 82 15.57 1.09 -1.46
CA GLY A 82 15.07 0.06 -2.35
C GLY A 82 16.24 -0.68 -2.95
N SER A 83 16.16 -2.01 -3.03
CA SER A 83 17.17 -2.82 -3.70
C SER A 83 16.54 -3.95 -4.51
N ALA A 84 17.17 -4.37 -5.59
CA ALA A 84 16.69 -5.45 -6.43
C ALA A 84 17.82 -6.17 -7.14
N GLN A 85 17.52 -7.35 -7.69
CA GLN A 85 18.45 -8.10 -8.56
C GLN A 85 18.33 -7.70 -10.04
N ALA A 86 17.41 -6.80 -10.36
CA ALA A 86 17.19 -6.28 -11.71
C ALA A 86 17.01 -4.75 -11.65
N PRO A 87 17.25 -4.03 -12.77
CA PRO A 87 17.24 -2.57 -12.77
C PRO A 87 15.94 -1.96 -12.23
N LEU A 88 16.09 -0.93 -11.40
CA LEU A 88 15.04 -0.09 -10.85
C LEU A 88 14.92 1.23 -11.62
N ASP A 89 13.80 1.92 -11.43
CA ASP A 89 13.52 3.23 -12.01
C ASP A 89 13.36 4.29 -10.91
N LYS A 90 12.43 4.06 -9.96
CA LYS A 90 12.02 5.09 -8.99
C LYS A 90 11.81 4.55 -7.60
N LEU A 91 12.20 5.36 -6.63
CA LEU A 91 11.74 5.29 -5.24
C LEU A 91 10.99 6.59 -4.96
N GLU A 92 9.75 6.48 -4.49
CA GLU A 92 8.87 7.61 -4.22
C GLU A 92 8.45 7.59 -2.75
N LEU A 93 8.69 8.69 -2.04
CA LEU A 93 8.14 8.95 -0.72
C LEU A 93 6.75 9.56 -0.87
N ILE A 94 5.75 8.98 -0.22
CA ILE A 94 4.36 9.37 -0.33
C ILE A 94 3.85 9.81 1.05
N TYR A 95 3.26 11.00 1.12
CA TYR A 95 2.53 11.49 2.29
C TYR A 95 1.08 11.78 1.88
N ASN A 96 0.12 11.07 2.49
CA ASN A 96 -1.32 11.21 2.21
C ASN A 96 -1.65 11.16 0.71
N GLY A 97 -1.16 10.13 0.03
CA GLY A 97 -1.44 9.89 -1.40
C GLY A 97 -0.66 10.78 -2.38
N ARG A 98 0.17 11.71 -1.90
CA ARG A 98 0.99 12.59 -2.77
C ARG A 98 2.47 12.22 -2.67
N VAL A 99 3.13 12.13 -3.82
CA VAL A 99 4.60 11.99 -3.88
C VAL A 99 5.21 13.30 -3.42
N VAL A 100 6.00 13.25 -2.35
CA VAL A 100 6.65 14.43 -1.72
C VAL A 100 8.15 14.46 -1.95
N ALA A 101 8.77 13.32 -2.26
CA ALA A 101 10.19 13.23 -2.61
C ALA A 101 10.47 11.98 -3.46
N ASN A 102 11.59 12.01 -4.19
CA ASN A 102 12.10 10.89 -4.97
C ASN A 102 13.49 10.48 -4.47
N GLY A 103 13.82 9.20 -4.55
CA GLY A 103 15.14 8.67 -4.23
C GLY A 103 16.15 8.86 -5.36
N LEU A 104 17.42 8.70 -5.00
CA LEU A 104 18.56 8.70 -5.91
C LEU A 104 18.84 7.27 -6.36
N LEU A 105 18.90 7.07 -7.68
CA LEU A 105 19.20 5.79 -8.32
C LEU A 105 20.72 5.59 -8.40
N SER A 106 21.20 4.42 -7.99
CA SER A 106 22.60 4.04 -8.13
C SER A 106 23.01 3.90 -9.61
N PRO A 107 24.31 4.03 -9.96
CA PRO A 107 24.78 3.87 -11.33
C PRO A 107 24.46 2.51 -11.97
N ASP A 108 24.49 1.43 -11.19
CA ASP A 108 24.11 0.07 -11.62
C ASP A 108 22.59 -0.16 -11.67
N LYS A 109 21.82 0.82 -11.19
CA LYS A 109 20.35 0.82 -11.10
C LYS A 109 19.78 -0.26 -10.19
N LEU A 110 20.59 -0.89 -9.34
CA LEU A 110 20.13 -1.95 -8.44
C LEU A 110 19.71 -1.43 -7.08
N GLU A 111 20.03 -0.17 -6.76
CA GLU A 111 19.72 0.46 -5.49
C GLU A 111 19.10 1.85 -5.68
N LEU A 112 18.17 2.19 -4.78
CA LEU A 112 17.59 3.50 -4.63
C LEU A 112 17.70 3.93 -3.17
N THR A 113 18.17 5.14 -2.92
CA THR A 113 18.29 5.69 -1.55
C THR A 113 17.59 7.03 -1.44
N LEU A 114 16.97 7.29 -0.30
CA LEU A 114 16.34 8.56 0.02
C LEU A 114 16.64 8.94 1.46
N ASP A 115 16.98 10.21 1.66
CA ASP A 115 17.14 10.81 2.97
C ASP A 115 16.60 12.25 2.93
N HIS A 116 15.39 12.45 3.48
CA HIS A 116 14.56 13.64 3.25
C HIS A 116 13.98 14.18 4.56
N GLU A 117 13.87 15.50 4.69
CA GLU A 117 13.13 16.12 5.81
C GLU A 117 11.66 16.32 5.43
N LEU A 118 10.76 15.63 6.11
CA LEU A 118 9.32 15.72 5.88
C LEU A 118 8.64 16.46 7.04
N ARG A 119 7.90 17.51 6.71
CA ARG A 119 7.01 18.19 7.67
C ARG A 119 5.70 17.41 7.82
N LEU A 120 5.47 16.86 9.00
CA LEU A 120 4.21 16.25 9.40
C LEU A 120 3.30 17.33 10.00
N ASP A 121 2.29 17.74 9.25
CA ASP A 121 1.42 18.87 9.60
C ASP A 121 -0.07 18.50 9.73
N ARG A 122 -0.41 17.22 9.51
CA ARG A 122 -1.77 16.70 9.60
C ARG A 122 -1.81 15.20 9.89
N THR A 123 -2.93 14.74 10.42
CA THR A 123 -3.25 13.31 10.55
C THR A 123 -3.20 12.63 9.20
N GLY A 124 -2.64 11.43 9.15
CA GLY A 124 -2.28 10.83 7.87
C GLY A 124 -1.43 9.58 7.95
N TRP A 125 -0.72 9.34 6.85
CA TRP A 125 0.22 8.23 6.71
C TRP A 125 1.35 8.59 5.76
N VAL A 126 2.53 8.07 6.06
CA VAL A 126 3.75 8.18 5.25
C VAL A 126 4.16 6.79 4.81
N THR A 127 4.49 6.62 3.54
CA THR A 127 4.98 5.35 2.99
C THR A 127 5.99 5.59 1.87
N ALA A 128 6.70 4.55 1.46
CA ALA A 128 7.54 4.56 0.26
C ALA A 128 7.14 3.44 -0.69
N ARG A 129 7.31 3.68 -1.98
CA ARG A 129 7.20 2.65 -3.02
C ARG A 129 8.40 2.67 -3.94
N VAL A 130 8.75 1.51 -4.45
CA VAL A 130 9.83 1.29 -5.42
C VAL A 130 9.22 0.70 -6.68
N SER A 131 9.73 1.12 -7.84
CA SER A 131 9.36 0.55 -9.13
C SER A 131 10.56 0.40 -10.04
N GLY A 132 10.47 -0.57 -10.96
CA GLY A 132 11.42 -0.80 -12.03
C GLY A 132 10.70 -1.26 -13.30
N PRO A 133 11.35 -1.13 -14.46
CA PRO A 133 10.77 -1.60 -15.72
C PRO A 133 10.53 -3.12 -15.67
N PRO A 134 9.65 -3.64 -16.55
CA PRO A 134 9.63 -5.06 -16.85
C PRO A 134 11.02 -5.51 -17.33
N VAL A 135 11.44 -6.69 -16.90
CA VAL A 135 12.67 -7.33 -17.36
C VAL A 135 12.33 -8.74 -17.89
N PRO A 136 13.11 -9.30 -18.83
CA PRO A 136 12.77 -10.57 -19.47
C PRO A 136 12.51 -11.72 -18.48
N ASP A 137 13.23 -11.74 -17.36
CA ASP A 137 13.12 -12.79 -16.34
C ASP A 137 11.96 -12.56 -15.34
N PHE A 138 11.26 -11.43 -15.43
CA PHE A 138 10.06 -11.14 -14.65
C PHE A 138 8.82 -11.46 -15.48
N ALA A 139 8.20 -12.60 -15.17
CA ALA A 139 7.11 -13.18 -15.96
C ALA A 139 5.95 -12.23 -16.28
N VAL A 140 5.63 -11.29 -15.40
CA VAL A 140 4.45 -10.42 -15.54
C VAL A 140 4.75 -9.01 -15.04
N GLY A 141 4.61 -8.01 -15.92
CA GLY A 141 4.51 -6.60 -15.56
C GLY A 141 5.79 -5.95 -15.02
N PRO A 142 5.68 -4.71 -14.52
CA PRO A 142 6.80 -3.98 -13.91
C PRO A 142 7.16 -4.53 -12.52
N GLN A 143 8.38 -4.28 -12.11
CA GLN A 143 8.85 -4.52 -10.75
C GLN A 143 8.27 -3.48 -9.80
N GLN A 144 7.78 -3.89 -8.64
CA GLN A 144 7.10 -3.04 -7.67
C GLN A 144 7.31 -3.55 -6.24
N ALA A 145 7.53 -2.62 -5.32
CA ALA A 145 7.45 -2.86 -3.89
C ALA A 145 6.79 -1.66 -3.20
N HIS A 146 6.07 -1.92 -2.11
CA HIS A 146 5.38 -0.89 -1.35
C HIS A 146 5.43 -1.21 0.14
N ALA A 147 6.00 -0.29 0.92
CA ALA A 147 6.02 -0.42 2.38
C ALA A 147 4.61 -0.23 2.95
N ASN A 148 4.26 -0.92 4.02
CA ASN A 148 3.14 -0.47 4.81
C ASN A 148 3.45 0.90 5.43
N PRO A 149 2.42 1.72 5.69
CA PRO A 149 2.64 3.08 6.15
C PRO A 149 3.12 3.15 7.60
N VAL A 150 3.82 4.23 7.91
CA VAL A 150 3.88 4.82 9.25
C VAL A 150 2.69 5.78 9.38
N TYR A 151 1.88 5.62 10.41
CA TYR A 151 0.71 6.47 10.64
C TYR A 151 1.08 7.72 11.43
N VAL A 152 0.34 8.80 11.19
CA VAL A 152 0.50 10.08 11.89
C VAL A 152 -0.84 10.47 12.49
N GLU A 153 -0.85 10.74 13.79
CA GLU A 153 -2.00 11.29 14.51
C GLU A 153 -1.61 12.68 15.05
N LEU A 154 -2.22 13.73 14.52
CA LEU A 154 -2.04 15.09 15.02
C LEU A 154 -3.30 15.54 15.76
N ALA A 155 -3.14 15.99 17.00
CA ALA A 155 -4.25 16.48 17.81
C ALA A 155 -5.02 17.61 17.09
N GLY A 156 -6.35 17.48 17.04
CA GLY A 156 -7.22 18.43 16.35
C GLY A 156 -7.21 18.33 14.82
N SER A 157 -6.48 17.39 14.22
CA SER A 157 -6.47 17.14 12.78
C SER A 157 -7.18 15.83 12.44
N ASN A 158 -8.05 15.87 11.43
CA ASN A 158 -8.69 14.70 10.84
C ASN A 158 -8.06 14.33 9.50
N LEU A 159 -8.22 13.07 9.10
CA LEU A 159 -7.86 12.63 7.76
C LEU A 159 -8.88 13.17 6.75
N ASP A 160 -8.42 13.95 5.76
CA ASP A 160 -9.25 14.33 4.62
C ASP A 160 -9.35 13.12 3.67
N SER A 161 -10.51 12.48 3.65
CA SER A 161 -10.81 11.30 2.84
C SER A 161 -11.87 11.56 1.78
N LYS A 162 -12.22 12.83 1.54
CA LYS A 162 -13.35 13.17 0.67
C LYS A 162 -13.12 12.76 -0.79
N ALA A 163 -11.93 13.03 -1.32
CA ALA A 163 -11.57 12.65 -2.68
C ALA A 163 -11.52 11.12 -2.85
N ASP A 164 -10.90 10.43 -1.89
CA ASP A 164 -10.80 8.96 -1.87
C ASP A 164 -12.19 8.31 -1.78
N ALA A 165 -13.07 8.84 -0.93
CA ALA A 165 -14.45 8.40 -0.82
C ALA A 165 -15.22 8.59 -2.14
N GLY A 166 -15.02 9.74 -2.82
CA GLY A 166 -15.57 9.97 -4.16
C GLY A 166 -15.08 8.95 -5.19
N TYR A 167 -13.81 8.59 -5.16
CA TYR A 167 -13.24 7.55 -6.03
C TYR A 167 -13.92 6.18 -5.79
N PHE A 168 -14.12 5.78 -4.54
CA PHE A 168 -14.80 4.52 -4.23
C PHE A 168 -16.30 4.55 -4.56
N LEU A 169 -16.98 5.70 -4.42
CA LEU A 169 -18.37 5.85 -4.86
C LEU A 169 -18.50 5.62 -6.38
N ALA A 170 -17.59 6.18 -7.19
CA ALA A 170 -17.57 5.94 -8.63
C ALA A 170 -17.31 4.45 -8.97
N TRP A 171 -16.50 3.75 -8.17
CA TRP A 171 -16.33 2.30 -8.30
C TRP A 171 -17.60 1.52 -7.97
N ILE A 172 -18.31 1.90 -6.90
CA ILE A 172 -19.58 1.28 -6.53
C ILE A 172 -20.63 1.50 -7.64
N ASP A 173 -20.73 2.70 -8.20
CA ASP A 173 -21.62 2.99 -9.35
C ASP A 173 -21.34 2.05 -10.53
N ARG A 174 -20.06 1.78 -10.80
CA ARG A 174 -19.65 0.85 -11.87
C ARG A 174 -20.03 -0.58 -11.52
N LEU A 175 -19.77 -1.03 -10.29
CA LEU A 175 -20.04 -2.40 -9.85
C LEU A 175 -21.54 -2.72 -9.83
N GLU A 176 -22.39 -1.77 -9.44
CA GLU A 176 -23.85 -1.91 -9.52
C GLU A 176 -24.31 -2.10 -10.98
N LYS A 177 -23.80 -1.28 -11.91
CA LYS A 177 -24.08 -1.46 -13.35
C LYS A 177 -23.61 -2.82 -13.88
N ASP A 178 -22.45 -3.29 -13.42
CA ASP A 178 -21.93 -4.60 -13.81
C ASP A 178 -22.77 -5.76 -13.25
N LEU A 179 -23.34 -5.61 -12.04
CA LEU A 179 -24.24 -6.57 -11.42
C LEU A 179 -25.55 -6.72 -12.19
N ASP A 180 -26.04 -5.65 -12.80
CA ASP A 180 -27.26 -5.68 -13.63
C ASP A 180 -27.00 -6.21 -15.04
N ARG A 181 -25.82 -5.90 -15.60
CA ARG A 181 -25.47 -6.32 -16.96
C ARG A 181 -25.06 -7.80 -17.03
N ARG A 182 -24.37 -8.32 -16.01
CA ARG A 182 -23.80 -9.66 -16.04
C ARG A 182 -24.75 -10.64 -15.33
N ASP A 183 -25.54 -11.37 -16.11
CA ASP A 183 -26.30 -12.52 -15.62
C ASP A 183 -25.38 -13.74 -15.40
N ARG A 184 -24.38 -13.58 -14.52
CA ARG A 184 -23.43 -14.64 -14.11
C ARG A 184 -23.59 -15.04 -12.64
N MET A 185 -24.54 -14.44 -11.94
CA MET A 185 -24.84 -14.73 -10.54
C MET A 185 -26.09 -15.61 -10.50
N HIS A 186 -25.89 -16.92 -10.48
CA HIS A 186 -26.99 -17.89 -10.43
C HIS A 186 -27.82 -17.77 -9.14
N THR A 187 -27.18 -17.36 -8.02
CA THR A 187 -27.80 -17.05 -6.74
C THR A 187 -27.09 -15.87 -6.05
N GLY A 188 -27.71 -15.25 -5.05
CA GLY A 188 -27.04 -14.28 -4.18
C GLY A 188 -26.93 -12.85 -4.71
N LYS A 189 -27.60 -12.50 -5.82
CA LYS A 189 -27.62 -11.14 -6.37
C LYS A 189 -28.04 -10.10 -5.32
N ASP A 190 -29.08 -10.39 -4.55
CA ASP A 190 -29.57 -9.49 -3.49
C ASP A 190 -28.54 -9.28 -2.37
N HIS A 191 -27.77 -10.32 -2.03
CA HIS A 191 -26.71 -10.21 -1.03
C HIS A 191 -25.59 -9.27 -1.50
N VAL A 192 -25.17 -9.39 -2.76
CA VAL A 192 -24.16 -8.50 -3.36
C VAL A 192 -24.69 -7.07 -3.44
N ALA A 193 -25.94 -6.89 -3.87
CA ALA A 193 -26.57 -5.57 -3.90
C ALA A 193 -26.62 -4.92 -2.50
N MET A 194 -26.93 -5.70 -1.46
CA MET A 194 -26.89 -5.24 -0.07
C MET A 194 -25.47 -4.82 0.36
N GLN A 195 -24.43 -5.57 -0.02
CA GLN A 195 -23.04 -5.21 0.27
C GLN A 195 -22.62 -3.90 -0.41
N LEU A 196 -22.99 -3.72 -1.68
CA LEU A 196 -22.71 -2.47 -2.43
C LEU A 196 -23.43 -1.28 -1.80
N LYS A 197 -24.70 -1.44 -1.43
CA LYS A 197 -25.47 -0.40 -0.72
C LYS A 197 -24.83 -0.03 0.62
N THR A 198 -24.44 -1.03 1.43
CA THR A 198 -23.79 -0.81 2.73
C THR A 198 -22.47 -0.06 2.56
N ALA A 199 -21.66 -0.44 1.56
CA ALA A 199 -20.42 0.26 1.24
C ALA A 199 -20.67 1.72 0.82
N ARG A 200 -21.70 1.95 -0.02
CA ARG A 200 -22.09 3.30 -0.48
C ARG A 200 -22.41 4.22 0.69
N GLU A 201 -23.19 3.76 1.67
CA GLU A 201 -23.54 4.54 2.86
C GLU A 201 -22.31 4.94 3.69
N VAL A 202 -21.29 4.08 3.76
CA VAL A 202 -20.01 4.41 4.41
C VAL A 202 -19.29 5.52 3.66
N TYR A 203 -19.09 5.37 2.35
CA TYR A 203 -18.33 6.36 1.57
C TYR A 203 -19.07 7.69 1.39
N GLN A 204 -20.41 7.70 1.34
CA GLN A 204 -21.20 8.95 1.34
C GLN A 204 -20.99 9.76 2.63
N ARG A 205 -20.95 9.09 3.79
CA ARG A 205 -20.65 9.77 5.06
C ARG A 205 -19.24 10.37 5.06
N LEU A 206 -18.25 9.64 4.55
CA LEU A 206 -16.86 10.13 4.44
C LEU A 206 -16.72 11.28 3.42
N ALA A 207 -17.47 11.23 2.32
CA ALA A 207 -17.48 12.33 1.34
C ALA A 207 -18.20 13.59 1.86
N GLY A 208 -19.14 13.42 2.80
CA GLY A 208 -19.89 14.49 3.45
C GLY A 208 -19.23 15.06 4.71
N SER A 209 -18.29 14.35 5.33
CA SER A 209 -17.55 14.85 6.49
C SER A 209 -16.64 16.02 6.10
N ARG A 210 -16.64 17.07 6.93
CA ARG A 210 -15.80 18.27 6.80
C ARG A 210 -14.40 18.04 7.36
#